data_AF-A0A453FX97-F1
#
_entry.id   AF-A0A453FX97-F1
#
_cell.length_a   1.000
_cell.length_b   1.000
_cell.length_c   1.000
_cell.angle_alpha   90.00
_cell.angle_beta   90.00
_cell.angle_gamma   90.00
#
_symmetry.space_group_name_H-M   'P 1'
#
loop_
_entity.id
_entity.type
_entity.pdbx_description
1 polymer ?
#
loop_
_entity_poly.entity_id
_entity_poly.type
_entity_poly.pdbx_seq_one_letter_code
_entity_poly.pdbx_strand_id
1 'polypeptide(L)'
;MQLVGAHQDALAAIDAIDVPNGASEAFSSSDAASLSGSLPSADKKDKQNVKQDDGHGQSGQLVQEEERERGRVGFWVYWKYLTLAYGGALVPFVLLAQMLFEVLHIASNYWMAWAAPASKDVEPPVSMYTLIYVYVALALGSSVCTFVRALFLVPAAYKTATLLFNKMHVSIFRAPMSFFDSTPSGRILNRASTDQSLVDTSIANRMGSIAFAFIQLGGTIVVMSQVAWQVFVVFIPVIAICLWYQVLYPTCYPSLF
;
A
#
# COMPACT_ATOMS: atom_id res chain seq x y z
N MET A 1 14.61 55.13 -0.57
CA MET A 1 15.86 54.61 0.01
C MET A 1 15.63 54.12 1.45
N GLN A 2 14.72 53.15 1.66
CA GLN A 2 14.49 52.54 3.00
C GLN A 2 14.66 51.01 3.00
N LEU A 3 14.61 50.36 1.82
CA LEU A 3 14.82 48.91 1.70
C LEU A 3 16.28 48.48 1.90
N VAL A 4 17.24 49.37 1.62
CA VAL A 4 18.68 49.07 1.75
C VAL A 4 19.13 49.08 3.21
N GLY A 5 18.47 49.87 4.08
CA GLY A 5 18.78 49.94 5.51
C GLY A 5 18.40 48.65 6.26
N ALA A 6 17.20 48.12 6.00
CA ALA A 6 16.72 46.91 6.67
C ALA A 6 17.58 45.66 6.35
N HIS A 7 18.19 45.61 5.16
CA HIS A 7 19.08 44.51 4.79
C HIS A 7 20.47 44.65 5.42
N GLN A 8 20.91 45.87 5.72
CA GLN A 8 22.19 46.15 6.37
C GLN A 8 22.11 45.89 7.88
N ASP A 9 20.97 46.21 8.49
CA ASP A 9 20.70 45.89 9.91
C ASP A 9 20.57 44.38 10.16
N ALA A 10 19.99 43.63 9.21
CA ALA A 10 19.90 42.17 9.30
C ALA A 10 21.27 41.49 9.18
N LEU A 11 22.18 42.00 8.35
CA LEU A 11 23.54 41.48 8.23
C LEU A 11 24.38 41.79 9.47
N ALA A 12 24.23 42.98 10.06
CA ALA A 12 24.90 43.34 11.30
C ALA A 12 24.45 42.48 12.50
N ALA A 13 23.18 42.06 12.52
CA ALA A 13 22.65 41.16 13.54
C ALA A 13 23.20 39.72 13.42
N ILE A 14 23.54 39.27 12.22
CA ILE A 14 24.14 37.94 11.99
C ILE A 14 25.63 37.93 12.38
N ASP A 15 26.37 39.00 12.07
CA ASP A 15 27.78 39.13 12.45
C ASP A 15 27.96 39.27 13.98
N ALA A 16 26.97 39.78 14.70
CA ALA A 16 27.00 39.87 16.15
C ALA A 16 26.78 38.51 16.86
N ILE A 17 26.38 37.47 16.13
CA ILE A 17 26.13 36.12 16.66
C ILE A 17 27.38 35.23 16.52
N ASP A 18 28.32 35.56 15.63
CA ASP A 18 29.50 34.74 15.40
C ASP A 18 30.78 35.38 15.99
N VAL A 19 31.38 34.65 16.94
CA VAL A 19 32.69 34.84 17.63
C VAL A 19 32.62 35.60 18.98
N PRO A 20 33.19 35.08 20.10
CA PRO A 20 34.32 34.14 20.23
C PRO A 20 33.92 32.79 20.88
N ASN A 21 34.65 31.68 20.79
CA ASN A 21 36.10 31.52 20.94
C ASN A 21 36.47 30.08 20.50
N GLY A 22 37.65 29.89 19.91
CA GLY A 22 38.12 28.58 19.48
C GLY A 22 38.60 27.70 20.64
N ALA A 23 38.34 26.39 20.56
CA ALA A 23 39.21 25.30 21.02
C ALA A 23 38.67 23.96 20.49
N SER A 24 39.59 23.14 19.98
CA SER A 24 39.43 21.77 19.51
C SER A 24 38.73 20.84 20.53
N GLU A 25 38.01 19.83 20.05
CA GLU A 25 38.04 18.40 20.48
C GLU A 25 36.84 17.63 19.87
N ALA A 26 36.97 16.31 19.82
CA ALA A 26 36.20 15.37 19.02
C ALA A 26 34.99 14.73 19.76
N PHE A 27 34.17 14.03 18.96
CA PHE A 27 33.48 12.76 19.29
C PHE A 27 32.18 12.77 20.16
N SER A 28 31.14 12.14 19.58
CA SER A 28 30.12 11.26 20.20
C SER A 28 28.79 11.79 20.79
N SER A 29 27.72 11.25 20.18
CA SER A 29 26.53 10.58 20.75
C SER A 29 25.47 11.30 21.60
N SER A 30 24.24 11.01 21.17
CA SER A 30 23.04 10.64 21.94
C SER A 30 22.21 11.69 22.70
N ASP A 31 20.94 11.70 22.29
CA ASP A 31 19.72 11.66 23.11
C ASP A 31 19.16 12.93 23.78
N ALA A 32 17.84 12.81 24.00
CA ALA A 32 16.91 13.64 24.77
C ALA A 32 16.29 14.84 24.03
N ALA A 33 15.04 14.74 23.57
CA ALA A 33 13.79 14.75 24.34
C ALA A 33 13.29 16.16 24.69
N SER A 34 12.09 16.43 24.17
CA SER A 34 11.05 17.39 24.57
C SER A 34 11.27 18.20 25.85
N LEU A 35 10.93 19.50 25.80
CA LEU A 35 10.14 20.14 26.87
C LEU A 35 9.46 21.43 26.41
N SER A 36 8.14 21.43 26.62
CA SER A 36 7.19 22.53 26.60
C SER A 36 7.51 23.58 27.65
N GLY A 37 7.28 24.87 27.36
CA GLY A 37 7.38 25.96 28.33
C GLY A 37 6.55 27.17 27.93
N SER A 38 5.44 27.38 28.62
CA SER A 38 4.46 28.45 28.44
C SER A 38 4.93 29.82 28.95
N LEU A 39 4.53 30.88 28.23
CA LEU A 39 4.11 32.27 28.61
C LEU A 39 4.58 32.88 29.96
N PRO A 40 4.81 34.22 30.02
CA PRO A 40 3.70 35.09 30.43
C PRO A 40 3.61 36.48 29.73
N SER A 41 2.37 36.96 29.67
CA SER A 41 1.95 38.31 29.27
C SER A 41 2.28 39.38 30.33
N ALA A 42 2.45 40.62 29.88
CA ALA A 42 2.22 41.82 30.68
C ALA A 42 1.61 42.93 29.79
N ASP A 43 0.53 43.54 30.29
CA ASP A 43 -0.38 44.48 29.62
C ASP A 43 -0.31 45.89 30.25
N LYS A 44 -0.83 46.88 29.49
CA LYS A 44 -1.23 48.28 29.78
C LYS A 44 -0.20 49.37 29.45
N LYS A 45 -0.53 50.52 28.83
CA LYS A 45 -1.73 51.10 28.16
C LYS A 45 -1.27 52.45 27.56
N ASP A 46 -1.69 52.86 26.36
CA ASP A 46 -2.37 54.16 26.14
C ASP A 46 -3.01 54.27 24.74
N LYS A 47 -4.06 55.09 24.65
CA LYS A 47 -5.08 55.18 23.59
C LYS A 47 -4.67 56.10 22.42
N GLN A 48 -4.99 55.73 21.17
CA GLN A 48 -5.75 56.61 20.27
C GLN A 48 -6.40 55.86 19.09
N ASN A 49 -7.49 56.44 18.63
CA ASN A 49 -8.61 55.88 17.89
C ASN A 49 -8.45 56.09 16.37
N VAL A 50 -8.37 55.03 15.56
CA VAL A 50 -8.65 55.08 14.10
C VAL A 50 -9.42 53.82 13.73
N LYS A 51 -10.67 54.01 13.31
CA LYS A 51 -11.49 52.97 12.68
C LYS A 51 -10.84 52.60 11.35
N GLN A 52 -10.43 51.34 11.18
CA GLN A 52 -10.07 50.79 9.90
C GLN A 52 -10.98 49.59 9.63
N ASP A 53 -11.69 49.72 8.51
CA ASP A 53 -12.64 48.81 7.91
C ASP A 53 -11.99 47.44 7.63
N ASP A 54 -12.55 46.39 8.25
CA ASP A 54 -12.13 44.99 8.10
C ASP A 54 -12.60 44.45 6.74
N GLY A 55 -11.96 44.92 5.67
CA GLY A 55 -11.98 44.26 4.37
C GLY A 55 -11.07 43.04 4.41
N HIS A 56 -11.59 41.89 4.85
CA HIS A 56 -10.92 40.59 4.73
C HIS A 56 -10.67 40.29 3.24
N GLY A 57 -9.52 40.73 2.73
CA GLY A 57 -9.06 40.43 1.40
C GLY A 57 -8.89 38.93 1.24
N GLN A 58 -9.81 38.29 0.53
CA GLN A 58 -9.56 37.01 -0.13
C GLN A 58 -8.55 37.26 -1.26
N SER A 59 -7.27 37.35 -0.89
CA SER A 59 -6.15 37.28 -1.82
C SER A 59 -6.02 35.84 -2.30
N GLY A 60 -6.75 35.51 -3.37
CA GLY A 60 -6.44 34.47 -4.36
C GLY A 60 -5.72 33.23 -3.87
N GLN A 61 -6.41 32.34 -3.15
CA GLN A 61 -5.94 30.97 -2.98
C GLN A 61 -6.14 30.23 -4.31
N LEU A 62 -5.14 30.33 -5.21
CA LEU A 62 -5.12 29.64 -6.50
C LEU A 62 -4.90 28.12 -6.34
N VAL A 63 -4.48 27.67 -5.16
CA VAL A 63 -4.23 26.25 -4.89
C VAL A 63 -5.55 25.55 -4.55
N GLN A 64 -6.04 24.76 -5.50
CA GLN A 64 -7.19 23.87 -5.27
C GLN A 64 -6.80 22.82 -4.22
N GLU A 65 -7.62 22.69 -3.16
CA GLU A 65 -7.54 21.56 -2.23
C GLU A 65 -7.97 20.29 -2.97
N GLU A 66 -7.26 19.19 -2.71
CA GLU A 66 -7.48 17.93 -3.39
C GLU A 66 -8.75 17.26 -2.85
N GLU A 67 -9.84 17.27 -3.64
CA GLU A 67 -11.01 16.46 -3.35
C GLU A 67 -10.65 14.97 -3.51
N ARG A 68 -10.38 14.33 -2.38
CA ARG A 68 -10.26 12.87 -2.30
C ARG A 68 -11.66 12.29 -2.18
N GLU A 69 -12.12 11.57 -3.21
CA GLU A 69 -13.33 10.77 -3.06
C GLU A 69 -13.12 9.75 -1.92
N ARG A 70 -13.88 9.93 -0.83
CA ARG A 70 -13.90 8.99 0.29
C ARG A 70 -14.91 7.89 -0.03
N GLY A 71 -14.43 6.70 -0.37
CA GLY A 71 -15.33 5.58 -0.68
C GLY A 71 -14.63 4.30 -1.11
N ARG A 72 -15.43 3.23 -1.25
CA ARG A 72 -14.96 1.94 -1.77
C ARG A 72 -14.77 2.03 -3.27
N VAL A 73 -13.56 1.76 -3.75
CA VAL A 73 -13.28 1.68 -5.19
C VAL A 73 -14.08 0.53 -5.81
N GLY A 74 -14.78 0.79 -6.91
CA GLY A 74 -15.58 -0.21 -7.61
C GLY A 74 -14.71 -1.33 -8.19
N PHE A 75 -15.20 -2.58 -8.15
CA PHE A 75 -14.53 -3.76 -8.74
C PHE A 75 -14.09 -3.53 -10.20
N TRP A 76 -14.87 -2.74 -10.94
CA TRP A 76 -14.58 -2.41 -12.32
C TRP A 76 -13.25 -1.67 -12.54
N VAL A 77 -12.77 -0.89 -11.56
CA VAL A 77 -11.46 -0.24 -11.62
C VAL A 77 -10.34 -1.29 -11.56
N TYR A 78 -10.47 -2.27 -10.68
CA TYR A 78 -9.55 -3.41 -10.58
C TYR A 78 -9.58 -4.27 -11.85
N TRP A 79 -10.77 -4.48 -12.43
CA TRP A 79 -10.90 -5.19 -13.70
C TRP A 79 -10.24 -4.43 -14.86
N LYS A 80 -10.42 -3.11 -14.93
CA LYS A 80 -9.71 -2.26 -15.89
C LYS A 80 -8.20 -2.32 -15.71
N TYR A 81 -7.73 -2.33 -14.47
CA TYR A 81 -6.30 -2.49 -14.17
C TYR A 81 -5.76 -3.83 -14.71
N LEU A 82 -6.48 -4.94 -14.48
CA LEU A 82 -6.08 -6.27 -14.97
C LEU A 82 -6.11 -6.40 -16.50
N THR A 83 -7.09 -5.78 -17.15
CA THR A 83 -7.25 -5.83 -18.61
C THR A 83 -6.37 -4.83 -19.37
N LEU A 84 -5.75 -3.87 -18.67
CA LEU A 84 -4.92 -2.83 -19.28
C LEU A 84 -3.69 -3.41 -19.98
N ALA A 85 -3.06 -4.42 -19.40
CA ALA A 85 -1.99 -5.17 -20.02
C ALA A 85 -2.53 -6.35 -20.83
N TYR A 86 -2.03 -6.52 -22.05
CA TYR A 86 -2.34 -7.64 -22.95
C TYR A 86 -3.85 -7.91 -23.17
N GLY A 87 -4.71 -6.91 -22.95
CA GLY A 87 -6.16 -7.07 -23.12
C GLY A 87 -6.80 -8.09 -22.18
N GLY A 88 -6.15 -8.44 -21.07
CA GLY A 88 -6.62 -9.46 -20.13
C GLY A 88 -6.36 -10.91 -20.56
N ALA A 89 -5.70 -11.15 -21.70
CA ALA A 89 -5.43 -12.50 -22.20
C ALA A 89 -4.59 -13.37 -21.23
N LEU A 90 -3.76 -12.74 -20.39
CA LEU A 90 -2.92 -13.44 -19.40
C LEU A 90 -3.67 -13.85 -18.13
N VAL A 91 -4.81 -13.23 -17.83
CA VAL A 91 -5.62 -13.52 -16.64
C VAL A 91 -6.02 -15.01 -16.57
N PRO A 92 -6.60 -15.63 -17.62
CA PRO A 92 -6.96 -17.04 -17.55
C PRO A 92 -5.75 -17.98 -17.36
N PHE A 93 -4.58 -17.65 -17.91
CA PHE A 93 -3.36 -18.45 -17.71
C PHE A 93 -2.87 -18.39 -16.26
N VAL A 94 -2.90 -17.20 -15.66
CA VAL A 94 -2.55 -17.02 -14.24
C VAL A 94 -3.54 -17.76 -13.34
N LEU A 95 -4.85 -17.68 -13.64
CA LEU A 95 -5.88 -18.41 -12.90
C LEU A 95 -5.71 -19.94 -13.03
N LEU A 96 -5.42 -20.44 -14.24
CA LEU A 96 -5.18 -21.86 -14.46
C LEU A 96 -3.94 -22.35 -13.69
N ALA A 97 -2.83 -21.61 -13.77
CA ALA A 97 -1.60 -21.94 -13.03
C ALA A 97 -1.85 -21.91 -11.50
N GLN A 98 -2.68 -20.97 -11.04
CA GLN A 98 -3.07 -20.86 -9.63
C GLN A 98 -3.95 -22.03 -9.18
N MET A 99 -4.93 -22.45 -10.00
CA MET A 99 -5.76 -23.62 -9.71
C MET A 99 -4.93 -24.91 -9.67
N LEU A 100 -4.00 -25.07 -10.62
CA LEU A 100 -3.11 -26.23 -10.65
C LEU A 100 -2.19 -26.28 -9.41
N PHE A 101 -1.65 -25.14 -9.00
CA PHE A 101 -0.88 -25.03 -7.76
C PHE A 101 -1.70 -25.47 -6.55
N GLU A 102 -2.94 -24.99 -6.42
CA GLU A 102 -3.82 -25.34 -5.29
C GLU A 102 -4.14 -26.83 -5.27
N VAL A 103 -4.42 -27.44 -6.43
CA VAL A 103 -4.66 -28.88 -6.54
C VAL A 103 -3.43 -29.69 -6.12
N LEU A 104 -2.23 -29.32 -6.58
CA LEU A 104 -0.99 -29.99 -6.19
C LEU A 104 -0.69 -29.83 -4.70
N HIS A 105 -0.97 -28.65 -4.14
CA HIS A 105 -0.78 -28.37 -2.73
C HIS A 105 -1.72 -29.23 -1.87
N ILE A 106 -3.00 -29.29 -2.21
CA ILE A 106 -3.98 -30.15 -1.54
C ILE A 106 -3.61 -31.63 -1.70
N ALA A 107 -3.22 -32.06 -2.90
CA ALA A 107 -2.78 -33.43 -3.17
C ALA A 107 -1.57 -33.81 -2.31
N SER A 108 -0.61 -32.89 -2.13
CA SER A 108 0.55 -33.09 -1.25
C SER A 108 0.14 -33.25 0.21
N ASN A 109 -0.76 -32.39 0.70
CA ASN A 109 -1.29 -32.49 2.06
C ASN A 109 -2.06 -33.80 2.28
N TYR A 110 -2.90 -34.19 1.32
CA TYR A 110 -3.68 -35.42 1.38
C TYR A 110 -2.77 -36.66 1.32
N TRP A 111 -1.77 -36.66 0.42
CA TRP A 111 -0.77 -37.71 0.33
C TRP A 111 -0.06 -37.91 1.67
N MET A 112 0.35 -36.82 2.32
CA MET A 112 1.00 -36.89 3.62
C MET A 112 0.07 -37.41 4.71
N ALA A 113 -1.19 -36.97 4.72
CA ALA A 113 -2.19 -37.42 5.69
C ALA A 113 -2.51 -38.91 5.55
N TRP A 114 -2.49 -39.46 4.33
CA TRP A 114 -2.75 -40.87 4.08
C TRP A 114 -1.51 -41.75 4.28
N ALA A 115 -0.33 -41.27 3.90
CA ALA A 115 0.91 -42.04 3.96
C ALA A 115 1.57 -42.06 5.34
N ALA A 116 1.25 -41.09 6.21
CA ALA A 116 1.81 -41.02 7.56
C ALA A 116 1.24 -42.12 8.48
N PRO A 117 2.08 -42.85 9.24
CA PRO A 117 1.60 -43.86 10.17
C PRO A 117 0.81 -43.21 11.32
N ALA A 118 -0.39 -43.73 11.59
CA ALA A 118 -1.28 -43.19 12.63
C ALA A 118 -0.75 -43.46 14.06
N SER A 119 0.12 -44.46 14.25
CA SER A 119 0.81 -44.75 15.51
C SER A 119 2.07 -45.56 15.26
N LYS A 120 2.95 -45.69 16.27
CA LYS A 120 4.19 -46.49 16.20
C LYS A 120 3.93 -47.99 16.04
N ASP A 121 2.72 -48.44 16.35
CA ASP A 121 2.33 -49.86 16.39
C ASP A 121 1.56 -50.30 15.13
N VAL A 122 1.31 -49.39 14.19
CA VAL A 122 0.65 -49.67 12.91
C VAL A 122 1.70 -49.67 11.80
N GLU A 123 1.76 -50.76 11.05
CA GLU A 123 2.65 -50.84 9.88
C GLU A 123 2.30 -49.72 8.88
N PRO A 124 3.30 -48.96 8.40
CA PRO A 124 3.04 -47.86 7.49
C PRO A 124 2.46 -48.41 6.17
N PRO A 125 1.41 -47.78 5.62
CA PRO A 125 0.75 -48.27 4.40
C PRO A 125 1.66 -48.20 3.17
N VAL A 126 2.72 -47.38 3.22
CA VAL A 126 3.71 -47.22 2.16
C VAL A 126 5.13 -47.18 2.73
N SER A 127 6.09 -47.64 1.92
CA SER A 127 7.51 -47.52 2.26
C SER A 127 7.91 -46.05 2.40
N MET A 128 8.77 -45.77 3.39
CA MET A 128 9.31 -44.43 3.65
C MET A 128 9.97 -43.82 2.41
N TYR A 129 10.64 -44.62 1.59
CA TYR A 129 11.25 -44.15 0.34
C TYR A 129 10.21 -43.67 -0.69
N THR A 130 9.10 -44.39 -0.83
CA THR A 130 8.00 -44.02 -1.74
C THR A 130 7.29 -42.76 -1.25
N LEU A 131 7.05 -42.63 0.06
CA LEU A 131 6.46 -41.44 0.67
C LEU A 131 7.27 -40.18 0.32
N ILE A 132 8.58 -40.22 0.58
CA ILE A 132 9.49 -39.10 0.34
C ILE A 132 9.57 -38.79 -1.16
N TYR A 133 9.70 -39.82 -2.01
CA TYR A 133 9.82 -39.63 -3.46
C TYR A 133 8.61 -38.91 -4.04
N VAL A 134 7.38 -39.36 -3.72
CA VAL A 134 6.14 -38.74 -4.21
C VAL A 134 5.97 -37.33 -3.66
N TYR A 135 6.29 -37.11 -2.37
CA TYR A 135 6.24 -35.78 -1.78
C TYR A 135 7.20 -34.79 -2.46
N VAL A 136 8.44 -35.19 -2.72
CA VAL A 136 9.42 -34.36 -3.44
C VAL A 136 8.95 -34.09 -4.87
N ALA A 137 8.39 -35.08 -5.57
CA ALA A 137 7.85 -34.88 -6.92
C ALA A 137 6.70 -33.86 -6.94
N LEU A 138 5.76 -33.94 -5.97
CA LEU A 138 4.67 -32.98 -5.82
C LEU A 138 5.18 -31.57 -5.47
N ALA A 139 6.18 -31.47 -4.59
CA ALA A 139 6.80 -30.20 -4.22
C ALA A 139 7.55 -29.55 -5.41
N LEU A 140 8.23 -30.35 -6.23
CA LEU A 140 8.85 -29.85 -7.46
C LEU A 140 7.79 -29.36 -8.45
N GLY A 141 6.69 -30.13 -8.63
CA GLY A 141 5.58 -29.72 -9.47
C GLY A 141 4.93 -28.40 -9.04
N SER A 142 4.70 -28.22 -7.74
CA SER A 142 4.12 -26.98 -7.21
C SER A 142 5.08 -25.78 -7.32
N SER A 143 6.39 -26.01 -7.16
CA SER A 143 7.41 -25.00 -7.40
C SER A 143 7.41 -24.52 -8.86
N VAL A 144 7.35 -25.45 -9.82
CA VAL A 144 7.25 -25.11 -11.26
C VAL A 144 5.96 -24.32 -11.55
N CYS A 145 4.82 -24.72 -10.97
CA CYS A 145 3.57 -23.97 -11.13
C CYS A 145 3.68 -22.53 -10.61
N THR A 146 4.32 -22.36 -9.44
CA THR A 146 4.57 -21.05 -8.85
C THR A 146 5.47 -20.19 -9.74
N PHE A 147 6.50 -20.80 -10.32
CA PHE A 147 7.41 -20.13 -11.25
C PHE A 147 6.69 -19.68 -12.52
N VAL A 148 5.90 -20.57 -13.15
CA VAL A 148 5.10 -20.24 -14.34
C VAL A 148 4.12 -19.09 -14.04
N ARG A 149 3.45 -19.13 -12.88
CA ARG A 149 2.57 -18.04 -12.44
C ARG A 149 3.32 -16.71 -12.34
N ALA A 150 4.52 -16.71 -11.76
CA ALA A 150 5.36 -15.51 -11.66
C ALA A 150 5.78 -14.97 -13.04
N LEU A 151 6.11 -15.86 -13.98
CA LEU A 151 6.46 -15.49 -15.37
C LEU A 151 5.32 -14.79 -16.11
N PHE A 152 4.06 -15.06 -15.78
CA PHE A 152 2.94 -14.33 -16.37
C PHE A 152 2.57 -13.06 -15.59
N LEU A 153 2.57 -13.13 -14.25
CA LEU A 153 2.11 -12.03 -13.41
C LEU A 153 3.08 -10.84 -13.42
N VAL A 154 4.39 -11.08 -13.33
CA VAL A 154 5.39 -10.00 -13.22
C VAL A 154 5.47 -9.15 -14.49
N PRO A 155 5.56 -9.72 -15.71
CA PRO A 155 5.56 -8.93 -16.93
C PRO A 155 4.24 -8.21 -17.18
N ALA A 156 3.10 -8.80 -16.79
CA ALA A 156 1.80 -8.16 -16.87
C ALA A 156 1.74 -6.92 -15.97
N ALA A 157 2.14 -7.05 -14.70
CA ALA A 157 2.19 -5.94 -13.74
C ALA A 157 3.13 -4.83 -14.22
N TYR A 158 4.34 -5.19 -14.66
CA TYR A 158 5.30 -4.23 -15.20
C TYR A 158 4.76 -3.48 -16.43
N LYS A 159 4.08 -4.18 -17.34
CA LYS A 159 3.48 -3.57 -18.52
C LYS A 159 2.34 -2.62 -18.14
N THR A 160 1.48 -3.02 -17.20
CA THR A 160 0.39 -2.19 -16.66
C THR A 160 0.94 -0.91 -16.04
N ALA A 161 1.94 -1.03 -15.16
CA ALA A 161 2.65 0.09 -14.54
C ALA A 161 3.18 1.09 -15.58
N THR A 162 3.92 0.57 -16.58
CA THR A 162 4.48 1.40 -17.66
C THR A 162 3.39 2.11 -18.48
N LEU A 163 2.28 1.45 -18.76
CA LEU A 163 1.16 2.05 -19.49
C LEU A 163 0.45 3.14 -18.69
N LEU A 164 0.30 2.96 -17.38
CA LEU A 164 -0.26 3.97 -16.48
C LEU A 164 0.67 5.19 -16.39
N PHE A 165 1.97 4.95 -16.21
CA PHE A 165 2.98 6.01 -16.18
C PHE A 165 2.98 6.83 -17.47
N ASN A 166 3.02 6.17 -18.64
CA ASN A 166 3.01 6.87 -19.93
C ASN A 166 1.74 7.70 -20.15
N LYS A 167 0.58 7.17 -19.74
CA LYS A 167 -0.70 7.91 -19.82
C LYS A 167 -0.70 9.14 -18.93
N MET A 168 -0.24 8.99 -17.68
CA MET A 168 -0.09 10.12 -16.75
C MET A 168 0.87 11.17 -17.32
N HIS A 169 2.04 10.73 -17.81
CA HIS A 169 3.06 11.60 -18.38
C HIS A 169 2.50 12.41 -19.56
N VAL A 170 1.89 11.77 -20.55
CA VAL A 170 1.29 12.46 -21.70
C VAL A 170 0.17 13.41 -21.29
N SER A 171 -0.65 13.02 -20.30
CA SER A 171 -1.74 13.87 -19.79
C SER A 171 -1.21 15.14 -19.14
N ILE A 172 -0.09 15.07 -18.42
CA ILE A 172 0.54 16.24 -17.77
C ILE A 172 1.05 17.21 -18.83
N PHE A 173 1.78 16.73 -19.84
CA PHE A 173 2.31 17.61 -20.91
C PHE A 173 1.23 18.27 -21.76
N ARG A 174 0.03 17.68 -21.81
CA ARG A 174 -1.11 18.18 -22.59
C ARG A 174 -2.08 19.03 -21.75
N ALA A 175 -1.79 19.23 -20.47
CA ALA A 175 -2.60 20.05 -19.59
C ALA A 175 -2.45 21.55 -19.93
N PRO A 176 -3.52 22.36 -19.81
CA PRO A 176 -3.45 23.81 -20.03
C PRO A 176 -2.59 24.49 -18.94
N MET A 177 -2.04 25.67 -19.22
CA MET A 177 -1.26 26.45 -18.23
C MET A 177 -2.03 26.68 -16.92
N SER A 178 -3.36 26.86 -17.01
CA SER A 178 -4.22 27.04 -15.83
C SER A 178 -4.17 25.88 -14.83
N PHE A 179 -3.88 24.65 -15.28
CA PHE A 179 -3.69 23.50 -14.38
C PHE A 179 -2.43 23.66 -13.51
N PHE A 180 -1.36 24.20 -14.09
CA PHE A 180 -0.09 24.42 -13.40
C PHE A 180 -0.13 25.63 -12.48
N ASP A 181 -0.93 26.64 -12.80
CA ASP A 181 -1.17 27.78 -11.91
C ASP A 181 -1.99 27.37 -10.66
N SER A 182 -2.85 26.36 -10.81
CA SER A 182 -3.74 25.89 -9.74
C SER A 182 -3.18 24.72 -8.92
N THR A 183 -2.17 24.02 -9.45
CA THR A 183 -1.62 22.80 -8.84
C THR A 183 -0.12 22.99 -8.58
N PRO A 184 0.33 23.04 -7.31
CA PRO A 184 1.74 23.22 -7.01
C PRO A 184 2.58 22.06 -7.58
N SER A 185 3.77 22.38 -8.08
CA SER A 185 4.70 21.40 -8.67
C SER A 185 5.02 20.23 -7.74
N GLY A 186 5.08 20.48 -6.43
CA GLY A 186 5.27 19.43 -5.42
C GLY A 186 4.17 18.36 -5.41
N ARG A 187 2.91 18.74 -5.69
CA ARG A 187 1.79 17.78 -5.75
C ARG A 187 1.86 16.91 -7.00
N ILE A 188 2.22 17.51 -8.14
CA ILE A 188 2.46 16.78 -9.39
C ILE A 188 3.59 15.77 -9.20
N LEU A 189 4.68 16.17 -8.55
CA LEU A 189 5.81 15.30 -8.25
C LEU A 189 5.41 14.15 -7.32
N ASN A 190 4.63 14.44 -6.26
CA ASN A 190 4.16 13.40 -5.33
C ASN A 190 3.26 12.38 -6.01
N ARG A 191 2.35 12.81 -6.89
CA ARG A 191 1.51 11.89 -7.69
C ARG A 191 2.35 11.06 -8.68
N ALA A 192 3.30 11.71 -9.37
CA ALA A 192 4.13 11.03 -10.35
C ALA A 192 5.16 10.06 -9.74
N SER A 193 5.54 10.28 -8.49
CA SER A 193 6.52 9.46 -7.76
C SER A 193 5.86 8.52 -6.76
N THR A 194 5.27 9.05 -5.69
CA THR A 194 4.73 8.28 -4.57
C THR A 194 3.52 7.46 -4.99
N ASP A 195 2.53 8.08 -5.65
CA ASP A 195 1.31 7.35 -6.02
C ASP A 195 1.60 6.32 -7.10
N GLN A 196 2.44 6.66 -8.08
CA GLN A 196 2.90 5.71 -9.09
C GLN A 196 3.63 4.52 -8.45
N SER A 197 4.54 4.76 -7.50
CA SER A 197 5.24 3.70 -6.77
C SER A 197 4.26 2.80 -6.00
N LEU A 198 3.24 3.38 -5.36
CA LEU A 198 2.19 2.62 -4.67
C LEU A 198 1.36 1.77 -5.62
N VAL A 199 1.01 2.29 -6.80
CA VAL A 199 0.28 1.56 -7.83
C VAL A 199 1.13 0.41 -8.40
N ASP A 200 2.42 0.65 -8.59
CA ASP A 200 3.35 -0.30 -9.22
C ASP A 200 3.74 -1.44 -8.27
N THR A 201 3.89 -1.15 -6.98
CA THR A 201 4.33 -2.15 -5.99
C THR A 201 3.20 -2.68 -5.14
N SER A 202 2.38 -1.80 -4.55
CA SER A 202 1.40 -2.17 -3.53
C SER A 202 0.12 -2.73 -4.15
N ILE A 203 -0.45 -2.03 -5.13
CA ILE A 203 -1.73 -2.44 -5.75
C ILE A 203 -1.57 -3.78 -6.46
N ALA A 204 -0.55 -3.92 -7.31
CA ALA A 204 -0.27 -5.17 -8.04
C ALA A 204 -0.12 -6.36 -7.08
N ASN A 205 0.69 -6.20 -6.02
CA ASN A 205 0.94 -7.27 -5.06
C ASN A 205 -0.32 -7.61 -4.25
N ARG A 206 -1.02 -6.60 -3.71
CA ARG A 206 -2.25 -6.80 -2.93
C ARG A 206 -3.35 -7.46 -3.75
N MET A 207 -3.54 -7.04 -5.00
CA MET A 207 -4.51 -7.67 -5.89
C MET A 207 -4.18 -9.14 -6.13
N GLY A 208 -2.91 -9.46 -6.38
CA GLY A 208 -2.43 -10.83 -6.52
C GLY A 208 -2.67 -11.67 -5.26
N SER A 209 -2.32 -11.15 -4.08
CA SER A 209 -2.51 -11.84 -2.80
C SER A 209 -3.98 -12.08 -2.46
N ILE A 210 -4.86 -11.09 -2.73
CA ILE A 210 -6.30 -11.24 -2.49
C ILE A 210 -6.88 -12.31 -3.42
N ALA A 211 -6.54 -12.28 -4.71
CA ALA A 211 -6.98 -13.32 -5.65
C ALA A 211 -6.49 -14.71 -5.23
N PHE A 212 -5.22 -14.82 -4.82
CA PHE A 212 -4.65 -16.05 -4.28
C PHE A 212 -5.44 -16.57 -3.08
N ALA A 213 -5.69 -15.71 -2.09
CA ALA A 213 -6.39 -16.08 -0.87
C ALA A 213 -7.83 -16.56 -1.15
N PHE A 214 -8.57 -15.90 -2.05
CA PHE A 214 -9.92 -16.34 -2.41
C PHE A 214 -9.92 -17.68 -3.13
N ILE A 215 -8.99 -17.91 -4.07
CA ILE A 215 -8.89 -19.18 -4.79
C ILE A 215 -8.50 -20.31 -3.85
N GLN A 216 -7.54 -20.07 -2.95
CA GLN A 216 -7.11 -21.05 -1.96
C GLN A 216 -8.23 -21.38 -0.97
N LEU A 217 -8.89 -20.36 -0.42
CA LEU A 217 -10.02 -20.55 0.50
C LEU A 217 -11.15 -21.33 -0.18
N GLY A 218 -11.52 -20.94 -1.41
CA GLY A 218 -12.53 -21.63 -2.19
C GLY A 218 -12.14 -23.09 -2.50
N GLY A 219 -10.90 -23.31 -2.95
CA GLY A 219 -10.37 -24.64 -3.26
C GLY A 219 -10.39 -25.58 -2.06
N THR A 220 -9.92 -25.08 -0.90
CA THR A 220 -9.93 -25.83 0.36
C THR A 220 -11.37 -26.15 0.81
N ILE A 221 -12.29 -25.18 0.76
CA ILE A 221 -13.70 -25.42 1.12
C ILE A 221 -14.32 -26.48 0.21
N VAL A 222 -14.10 -26.40 -1.11
CA VAL A 222 -14.64 -27.37 -2.08
C VAL A 222 -14.14 -28.78 -1.78
N VAL A 223 -12.84 -28.96 -1.56
CA VAL A 223 -12.28 -30.30 -1.27
C VAL A 223 -12.78 -30.82 0.07
N MET A 224 -12.77 -30.00 1.12
CA MET A 224 -13.24 -30.40 2.44
C MET A 224 -14.73 -30.75 2.44
N SER A 225 -15.53 -30.07 1.61
CA SER A 225 -16.97 -30.36 1.48
C SER A 225 -17.26 -31.73 0.88
N GLN A 226 -16.37 -32.27 0.04
CA GLN A 226 -16.52 -33.62 -0.53
C GLN A 226 -16.32 -34.71 0.52
N VAL A 227 -15.44 -34.46 1.51
CA VAL A 227 -15.14 -35.42 2.58
C VAL A 227 -16.14 -35.27 3.73
N ALA A 228 -16.49 -34.04 4.11
CA ALA A 228 -17.37 -33.75 5.23
C ALA A 228 -18.24 -32.51 4.93
N TRP A 229 -19.52 -32.74 4.63
CA TRP A 229 -20.48 -31.66 4.37
C TRP A 229 -20.70 -30.73 5.58
N GLN A 230 -20.45 -31.25 6.80
CA GLN A 230 -20.57 -30.52 8.07
C GLN A 230 -19.62 -29.32 8.16
N VAL A 231 -18.58 -29.26 7.33
CA VAL A 231 -17.63 -28.15 7.24
C VAL A 231 -18.35 -26.82 6.97
N PHE A 232 -19.44 -26.82 6.21
CA PHE A 232 -20.23 -25.60 5.98
C PHE A 232 -20.81 -24.99 7.26
N VAL A 233 -21.20 -25.82 8.23
CA VAL A 233 -21.76 -25.36 9.51
C VAL A 233 -20.76 -24.52 10.29
N VAL A 234 -19.45 -24.79 10.13
CA VAL A 234 -18.37 -24.04 10.78
C VAL A 234 -17.95 -22.82 9.96
N PHE A 235 -17.86 -22.94 8.63
CA PHE A 235 -17.42 -21.84 7.78
C PHE A 235 -18.44 -20.69 7.69
N ILE A 236 -19.74 -20.98 7.69
CA ILE A 236 -20.80 -19.95 7.61
C ILE A 236 -20.69 -18.91 8.75
N PRO A 237 -20.65 -19.29 10.05
CA PRO A 237 -20.54 -18.31 11.13
C PRO A 237 -19.19 -17.57 11.12
N VAL A 238 -18.09 -18.24 10.74
CA VAL A 238 -16.79 -17.58 10.63
C VAL A 238 -16.80 -16.49 9.56
N ILE A 239 -17.33 -16.79 8.37
CA ILE A 239 -17.48 -15.80 7.29
C ILE A 239 -18.40 -14.66 7.74
N ALA A 240 -19.51 -14.95 8.42
CA ALA A 240 -20.41 -13.92 8.94
C ALA A 240 -19.72 -12.98 9.93
N ILE A 241 -18.92 -13.52 10.87
CA ILE A 241 -18.14 -12.72 11.82
C ILE A 241 -17.07 -11.89 11.09
N CYS A 242 -16.38 -12.47 10.10
CA CYS A 242 -15.40 -11.74 9.29
C CYS A 242 -16.03 -10.57 8.53
N LEU A 243 -17.20 -10.79 7.91
CA LEU A 243 -17.93 -9.73 7.21
C LEU A 243 -18.42 -8.65 8.19
N TRP A 244 -18.90 -9.04 9.36
CA TRP A 244 -19.26 -8.09 10.42
C TRP A 244 -18.05 -7.23 10.81
N TYR A 245 -16.90 -7.85 11.05
CA TYR A 245 -15.68 -7.13 11.41
C TYR A 245 -15.22 -6.18 10.30
N GLN A 246 -15.30 -6.59 9.03
CA GLN A 246 -14.97 -5.75 7.88
C GLN A 246 -15.88 -4.52 7.75
N VAL A 247 -17.15 -4.60 8.17
CA VAL A 247 -18.08 -3.46 8.19
C VAL A 247 -17.89 -2.58 9.43
N LEU A 248 -17.58 -3.20 10.58
CA LEU A 248 -17.38 -2.49 11.84
C LEU A 248 -16.10 -1.66 11.85
N TYR A 249 -14.99 -2.20 11.32
CA TYR A 249 -13.68 -1.56 11.33
C TYR A 249 -13.66 -0.13 10.71
N PRO A 250 -14.17 0.09 9.48
CA PRO A 250 -14.24 1.44 8.90
C PRO A 250 -15.26 2.35 9.59
N THR A 251 -16.27 1.78 10.26
CA THR A 251 -17.27 2.55 11.03
C THR A 251 -16.71 3.05 12.36
N CYS A 252 -15.84 2.27 13.01
CA CYS A 252 -15.27 2.57 14.32
C CYS A 252 -14.00 3.44 14.27
N TYR A 253 -13.25 3.41 13.16
CA TYR A 253 -12.04 4.23 12.95
C TYR A 253 -12.14 5.11 11.70
N PRO A 254 -13.03 6.12 11.68
CA PRO A 254 -13.21 7.01 10.53
C PRO A 254 -12.03 7.98 10.30
N SER A 255 -11.11 8.12 11.28
CA SER A 255 -9.95 9.02 11.20
C SER A 255 -8.72 8.42 10.50
N LEU A 256 -8.77 7.14 10.10
CA LEU A 256 -7.66 6.40 9.46
C LEU A 256 -7.81 6.26 7.94
N PHE A 257 -8.89 6.81 7.36
CA PHE A 257 -9.20 6.76 5.92
C PHE A 257 -9.41 8.15 5.33
#